data_AF-A0A8S9JDS4-F1
#
_entry.id   AF-A0A8S9JDS4-F1
#
_cell.length_a   1.000
_cell.length_b   1.000
_cell.length_c   1.000
_cell.angle_alpha   90.00
_cell.angle_beta   90.00
_cell.angle_gamma   90.00
#
_symmetry.space_group_name_H-M   'P 1'
#
loop_
_entity.id
_entity.type
_entity.pdbx_description
1 polymer ?
#
loop_
_entity_poly.entity_id
_entity_poly.type
_entity_poly.pdbx_seq_one_letter_code
_entity_poly.pdbx_strand_id
1 'polypeptide(L)'
;MDHMLPEIPRQDFRKGAQWFTMKRQHALIVMADNLYYSKFRQFCRPGVEANKNCIADEHYLPTFFHMLDPGGISNWSVTYVDWSERRWHPKTHRARDISLKFLKNITSDDVSVHVTSVGKRGEELRWPCTWNGIRRPCYLFARKFHSDSVNKLVRLFPNYTSTVPGVEANKNCIADEHYLPTFFHMLDPGGISNWSVTYVDWSERRWHPKTYRARDISLKFLKNITSDDVSVHVTSVGKRGEELRWPCTWNGIRRPCYLFARKFHSDSVNKLVRLFPNYTSTVV
;
A
#
# COMPACT_ATOMS: atom_id res chain seq x y z
N MET A 1 -23.74 -8.04 12.86
CA MET A 1 -22.74 -8.91 12.23
C MET A 1 -23.40 -10.17 11.71
N ASP A 2 -24.72 -10.32 11.83
CA ASP A 2 -25.42 -11.51 11.36
C ASP A 2 -25.34 -11.62 9.83
N HIS A 3 -25.30 -10.49 9.12
CA HIS A 3 -25.06 -10.45 7.68
C HIS A 3 -23.65 -10.90 7.26
N MET A 4 -22.70 -10.92 8.19
CA MET A 4 -21.33 -11.37 7.93
C MET A 4 -21.21 -12.91 8.02
N LEU A 5 -22.11 -13.56 8.76
CA LEU A 5 -22.17 -15.02 8.88
C LEU A 5 -22.77 -15.70 7.63
N PRO A 6 -22.46 -16.99 7.39
CA PRO A 6 -21.43 -17.80 8.06
C PRO A 6 -20.00 -17.52 7.59
N GLU A 7 -19.82 -16.82 6.46
CA GLU A 7 -18.52 -16.65 5.78
C GLU A 7 -17.48 -15.93 6.64
N ILE A 8 -17.91 -15.01 7.51
CA ILE A 8 -17.03 -14.29 8.44
C ILE A 8 -17.55 -14.54 9.86
N PRO A 9 -16.99 -15.52 10.58
CA PRO A 9 -17.30 -15.76 11.97
C PRO A 9 -16.94 -14.54 12.84
N ARG A 10 -17.70 -14.35 13.92
CA ARG A 10 -17.52 -13.18 14.81
C ARG A 10 -16.13 -13.17 15.46
N GLN A 11 -15.58 -14.35 15.77
CA GLN A 11 -14.26 -14.51 16.35
C GLN A 11 -13.11 -14.14 15.40
N ASP A 12 -13.35 -14.16 14.09
CA ASP A 12 -12.34 -13.86 13.07
C ASP A 12 -12.38 -12.40 12.62
N PHE A 13 -13.41 -11.67 13.01
CA PHE A 13 -13.55 -10.25 12.70
C PHE A 13 -12.40 -9.44 13.32
N ARG A 14 -11.65 -8.71 12.50
CA ARG A 14 -10.50 -7.90 12.91
C ARG A 14 -10.69 -6.44 12.51
N LYS A 15 -10.08 -5.55 13.29
CA LYS A 15 -9.92 -4.14 12.99
C LYS A 15 -8.44 -3.82 12.83
N GLY A 16 -8.10 -3.01 11.83
CA GLY A 16 -6.75 -2.52 11.58
C GLY A 16 -6.74 -1.06 11.17
N ALA A 17 -5.68 -0.65 10.47
CA ALA A 17 -5.56 0.68 9.89
C ALA A 17 -6.02 0.68 8.43
N GLN A 18 -6.50 1.83 7.96
CA GLN A 18 -6.70 2.08 6.52
C GLN A 18 -5.39 2.01 5.71
N TRP A 19 -4.23 2.05 6.40
CA TRP A 19 -2.90 2.01 5.80
C TRP A 19 -2.28 0.64 6.04
N PHE A 20 -1.87 -0.01 4.96
CA PHE A 20 -1.26 -1.34 5.00
C PHE A 20 -0.12 -1.42 3.98
N THR A 21 0.81 -2.32 4.25
CA THR A 21 1.79 -2.80 3.28
C THR A 21 1.43 -4.23 2.94
N MET A 22 1.62 -4.64 1.68
CA MET A 22 1.29 -6.00 1.27
C MET A 22 2.34 -6.57 0.33
N LYS A 23 2.53 -7.89 0.41
CA LYS A 23 3.33 -8.63 -0.56
C LYS A 23 2.55 -8.82 -1.85
N ARG A 24 3.25 -9.01 -2.97
CA ARG A 24 2.62 -9.28 -4.27
C ARG A 24 1.63 -10.45 -4.22
N GLN A 25 1.96 -11.53 -3.51
CA GLN A 25 1.07 -12.69 -3.35
C GLN A 25 -0.27 -12.33 -2.71
N HIS A 26 -0.25 -11.48 -1.68
CA HIS A 26 -1.45 -11.00 -1.00
C HIS A 26 -2.24 -10.03 -1.89
N ALA A 27 -1.57 -9.22 -2.71
CA ALA A 27 -2.24 -8.36 -3.68
C ALA A 27 -3.05 -9.17 -4.70
N LEU A 28 -2.48 -10.27 -5.21
CA LEU A 28 -3.18 -11.18 -6.15
C LEU A 28 -4.43 -11.78 -5.51
N ILE A 29 -4.34 -12.23 -4.26
CA ILE A 29 -5.46 -12.76 -3.49
C ILE A 29 -6.59 -11.71 -3.35
N VAL A 30 -6.26 -10.46 -3.01
CA VAL A 30 -7.26 -9.38 -2.86
C VAL A 30 -7.94 -9.05 -4.18
N MET A 31 -7.20 -9.09 -5.30
CA MET A 31 -7.80 -8.90 -6.63
C MET A 31 -8.70 -10.07 -7.06
N ALA A 32 -8.50 -11.25 -6.47
CA ALA A 32 -9.32 -12.43 -6.69
C ALA A 32 -10.57 -12.49 -5.80
N ASP A 33 -10.57 -11.77 -4.68
CA ASP A 33 -11.71 -11.76 -3.79
C ASP A 33 -12.90 -10.97 -4.35
N ASN A 34 -14.05 -11.64 -4.41
CA ASN A 34 -15.35 -11.01 -4.61
C ASN A 34 -16.25 -11.16 -3.37
N LEU A 35 -16.10 -12.28 -2.65
CA LEU A 35 -17.06 -12.72 -1.65
C LEU A 35 -16.94 -11.87 -0.39
N TYR A 36 -15.74 -11.78 0.17
CA TYR A 36 -15.53 -11.10 1.44
C TYR A 36 -15.66 -9.59 1.28
N TYR A 37 -15.02 -9.00 0.28
CA TYR A 37 -15.13 -7.57 -0.02
C TYR A 37 -16.57 -7.14 -0.27
N SER A 38 -17.36 -7.92 -1.02
CA SER A 38 -18.78 -7.59 -1.25
C SER A 38 -19.58 -7.53 0.04
N LYS A 39 -19.35 -8.45 0.98
CA LYS A 39 -19.97 -8.40 2.31
C LYS A 39 -19.61 -7.14 3.07
N PHE A 40 -18.31 -6.83 3.18
CA PHE A 40 -17.87 -5.58 3.84
C PHE A 40 -18.46 -4.34 3.16
N ARG A 41 -18.41 -4.27 1.82
CA ARG A 41 -18.95 -3.16 1.04
C ARG A 41 -20.46 -2.97 1.22
N GLN A 42 -21.21 -4.07 1.40
CA GLN A 42 -22.66 -4.02 1.54
C GLN A 42 -23.09 -3.72 2.98
N PHE A 43 -22.48 -4.38 3.97
CA PHE A 43 -22.96 -4.39 5.34
C PHE A 43 -22.17 -3.48 6.30
N CYS A 44 -20.95 -3.08 5.96
CA CYS A 44 -20.18 -2.11 6.75
C CYS A 44 -20.44 -0.68 6.29
N ARG A 45 -21.69 -0.25 6.49
CA ARG A 45 -22.19 1.09 6.19
C ARG A 45 -22.90 1.67 7.42
N PRO A 46 -22.91 3.01 7.58
CA PRO A 46 -23.70 3.65 8.61
C PRO A 46 -25.16 3.17 8.57
N GLY A 47 -25.69 2.70 9.71
CA GLY A 47 -27.10 2.33 9.88
C GLY A 47 -27.52 0.94 9.37
N VAL A 48 -26.65 0.16 8.71
CA VAL A 48 -26.99 -1.20 8.24
C VAL A 48 -26.70 -2.25 9.32
N GLU A 49 -25.55 -2.14 9.96
CA GLU A 49 -25.18 -2.94 11.11
C GLU A 49 -25.48 -2.10 12.37
N ALA A 50 -26.64 -2.32 12.98
CA ALA A 50 -27.09 -1.59 14.16
C ALA A 50 -25.95 -1.43 15.19
N ASN A 51 -25.52 -0.17 15.40
CA ASN A 51 -24.57 0.26 16.43
C ASN A 51 -23.17 -0.38 16.43
N LYS A 52 -22.66 -0.90 15.32
CA LYS A 52 -21.29 -1.44 15.26
C LYS A 52 -20.41 -0.61 14.34
N ASN A 53 -19.26 -0.18 14.84
CA ASN A 53 -18.21 0.57 14.12
C ASN A 53 -17.56 -0.28 13.00
N CYS A 54 -18.34 -0.83 12.06
CA CYS A 54 -17.81 -1.53 10.90
C CYS A 54 -17.51 -0.54 9.77
N ILE A 55 -16.25 -0.46 9.40
CA ILE A 55 -15.75 0.36 8.29
C ILE A 55 -14.96 -0.56 7.38
N ALA A 56 -15.39 -0.73 6.12
CA ALA A 56 -14.76 -1.68 5.19
C ALA A 56 -13.25 -1.48 5.08
N ASP A 57 -12.79 -0.23 4.94
CA ASP A 57 -11.38 0.14 4.82
C ASP A 57 -10.53 -0.24 6.04
N GLU A 58 -11.15 -0.37 7.22
CA GLU A 58 -10.45 -0.74 8.46
C GLU A 58 -10.60 -2.22 8.83
N HIS A 59 -11.56 -2.94 8.23
CA HIS A 59 -11.92 -4.29 8.69
C HIS A 59 -11.77 -5.37 7.62
N TYR A 60 -11.91 -5.05 6.33
CA TYR A 60 -11.86 -6.05 5.26
C TYR A 60 -10.52 -6.79 5.24
N LEU A 61 -9.42 -6.10 4.93
CA LEU A 61 -8.12 -6.75 4.77
C LEU A 61 -7.61 -7.43 6.06
N PRO A 62 -7.71 -6.82 7.25
CA PRO A 62 -7.30 -7.48 8.49
C PRO A 62 -8.10 -8.75 8.77
N THR A 63 -9.41 -8.74 8.52
CA THR A 63 -10.27 -9.92 8.73
C THR A 63 -9.97 -11.00 7.68
N PHE A 64 -9.92 -10.61 6.42
CA PHE A 64 -9.74 -11.53 5.31
C PHE A 64 -8.41 -12.29 5.41
N PHE A 65 -7.29 -11.59 5.68
CA PHE A 65 -6.01 -12.25 5.83
C PHE A 65 -5.83 -12.97 7.16
N HIS A 66 -6.53 -12.58 8.22
CA HIS A 66 -6.54 -13.36 9.46
C HIS A 66 -7.13 -14.76 9.25
N MET A 67 -8.18 -14.86 8.44
CA MET A 67 -8.79 -16.16 8.10
C MET A 67 -7.96 -16.93 7.07
N LEU A 68 -7.39 -16.25 6.08
CA LEU A 68 -6.77 -16.90 4.94
C LEU A 68 -5.28 -17.24 5.12
N ASP A 69 -4.50 -16.32 5.70
CA ASP A 69 -3.04 -16.45 5.84
C ASP A 69 -2.54 -15.74 7.11
N PRO A 70 -2.92 -16.25 8.31
CA PRO A 70 -2.54 -15.62 9.58
C PRO A 70 -1.03 -15.63 9.81
N GLY A 71 -0.29 -16.57 9.24
CA GLY A 71 1.18 -16.65 9.33
C GLY A 71 1.91 -15.72 8.36
N GLY A 72 1.26 -15.28 7.28
CA GLY A 72 1.83 -14.38 6.29
C GLY A 72 1.70 -12.89 6.61
N ILE A 73 0.96 -12.53 7.65
CA ILE A 73 0.75 -11.15 8.12
C ILE A 73 1.44 -10.86 9.44
N SER A 74 1.80 -9.60 9.66
CA SER A 74 2.45 -9.16 10.89
C SER A 74 1.47 -8.76 11.99
N ASN A 75 0.15 -8.63 11.80
CA ASN A 75 -0.79 -8.07 12.81
C ASN A 75 -0.46 -6.64 13.34
N TRP A 76 0.68 -6.04 12.94
CA TRP A 76 1.06 -4.65 13.15
C TRP A 76 1.47 -3.99 11.84
N SER A 77 1.38 -2.67 11.78
CA SER A 77 1.80 -1.86 10.62
C SER A 77 3.23 -1.37 10.80
N VAL A 78 3.90 -1.05 9.69
CA VAL A 78 5.21 -0.39 9.67
C VAL A 78 5.15 1.08 10.13
N THR A 79 3.95 1.62 10.36
CA THR A 79 3.77 3.02 10.76
C THR A 79 3.41 3.15 12.23
N TYR A 80 4.12 4.03 12.95
CA TYR A 80 3.79 4.41 14.32
C TYR A 80 2.58 5.33 14.37
N VAL A 81 1.70 5.09 15.34
CA VAL A 81 0.59 5.96 15.73
C VAL A 81 0.49 6.06 17.24
N ASP A 82 0.28 7.28 17.71
CA ASP A 82 0.17 7.56 19.13
C ASP A 82 -1.32 7.59 19.55
N TRP A 83 -1.74 6.58 20.31
CA TRP A 83 -3.09 6.47 20.88
C TRP A 83 -3.19 6.89 22.35
N SER A 84 -2.13 7.52 22.91
CA SER A 84 -2.08 7.91 24.33
C SER A 84 -3.23 8.83 24.75
N GLU A 85 -3.79 9.61 23.82
CA GLU A 85 -4.94 10.49 24.07
C GLU A 85 -6.29 9.74 24.19
N ARG A 86 -6.35 8.46 23.82
CA ARG A 86 -7.56 7.60 23.88
C ARG A 86 -8.80 8.23 23.20
N ARG A 87 -8.58 8.95 22.10
CA ARG A 87 -9.62 9.57 21.26
C ARG A 87 -9.95 8.69 20.06
N TRP A 88 -11.01 9.06 19.33
CA TRP A 88 -11.41 8.42 18.07
C TRP A 88 -10.32 8.42 16.98
N HIS A 89 -9.38 9.35 17.07
CA HIS A 89 -8.25 9.45 16.17
C HIS A 89 -6.95 9.55 16.98
N PRO A 90 -5.81 9.07 16.43
CA PRO A 90 -4.54 9.15 17.15
C PRO A 90 -4.10 10.61 17.30
N LYS A 91 -3.13 10.87 18.19
CA LYS A 91 -2.56 12.20 18.39
C LYS A 91 -1.93 12.73 17.09
N THR A 92 -2.11 14.03 16.85
CA THR A 92 -1.43 14.74 15.76
C THR A 92 -0.16 15.39 16.30
N HIS A 93 1.01 14.95 15.84
CA HIS A 93 2.28 15.55 16.21
C HIS A 93 2.45 16.91 15.50
N ARG A 94 2.72 17.96 16.26
CA ARG A 94 3.06 19.30 15.76
C ARG A 94 4.57 19.46 15.59
N ALA A 95 5.00 20.53 14.94
CA ALA A 95 6.43 20.85 14.79
C ALA A 95 7.19 20.81 16.13
N ARG A 96 6.59 21.26 17.24
CA ARG A 96 7.22 21.22 18.57
C ARG A 96 7.46 19.81 19.11
N ASP A 97 6.65 18.83 18.71
CA ASP A 97 6.71 17.46 19.22
C ASP A 97 7.81 16.62 18.54
N ILE A 98 8.33 17.10 17.40
CA ILE A 98 9.27 16.36 16.55
C ILE A 98 10.70 16.74 16.91
N SER A 99 11.55 15.73 17.13
CA SER A 99 12.98 15.88 17.37
C SER A 99 13.72 14.65 16.84
N LEU A 100 15.05 14.72 16.67
CA LEU A 100 15.83 13.53 16.29
C LEU A 100 15.67 12.41 17.32
N LYS A 101 15.60 12.76 18.62
CA LYS A 101 15.31 11.80 19.70
C LYS A 101 13.95 11.13 19.51
N PHE A 102 12.91 11.89 19.20
CA PHE A 102 11.59 11.34 18.90
C PHE A 102 11.63 10.36 17.73
N LEU A 103 12.27 10.73 16.61
CA LEU A 103 12.39 9.87 15.42
C LEU A 103 13.17 8.58 15.71
N LYS A 104 14.24 8.65 16.52
CA LYS A 104 15.01 7.47 16.94
C LYS A 104 14.21 6.56 17.88
N ASN A 105 13.43 7.13 18.80
CA ASN A 105 12.61 6.35 19.72
C ASN A 105 11.57 5.51 18.95
N ILE A 106 10.78 6.14 18.08
CA ILE A 106 9.72 5.42 17.34
C ILE A 106 10.26 4.29 16.45
N THR A 107 11.51 4.41 15.99
CA THR A 107 12.16 3.44 15.09
C THR A 107 13.02 2.42 15.83
N SER A 108 13.12 2.53 17.15
CA SER A 108 13.75 1.55 18.03
C SER A 108 12.74 0.75 18.84
N ASP A 109 11.48 1.20 18.91
CA ASP A 109 10.40 0.51 19.60
C ASP A 109 10.12 -0.85 18.96
N ASP A 110 10.27 -1.91 19.75
CA ASP A 110 10.09 -3.31 19.35
C ASP A 110 8.87 -3.98 20.00
N VAL A 111 8.00 -3.15 20.60
CA VAL A 111 6.70 -3.55 21.16
C VAL A 111 5.61 -2.73 20.48
N SER A 112 4.63 -3.42 19.90
CA SER A 112 3.44 -2.76 19.39
C SER A 112 2.37 -2.72 20.48
N VAL A 113 1.62 -1.61 20.50
CA VAL A 113 0.55 -1.36 21.47
C VAL A 113 -0.76 -1.16 20.72
N HIS A 114 -1.79 -1.85 21.18
CA HIS A 114 -3.14 -1.72 20.65
C HIS A 114 -4.13 -1.47 21.77
N VAL A 115 -4.92 -0.42 21.61
CA VAL A 115 -5.98 -0.07 22.55
C VAL A 115 -7.28 -0.71 22.06
N THR A 116 -7.85 -1.61 22.86
CA THR A 116 -9.14 -2.24 22.55
C THR A 116 -10.30 -1.30 22.87
N SER A 117 -11.48 -1.62 22.35
CA SER A 117 -12.73 -0.96 22.74
C SER A 117 -13.32 -1.53 24.04
N VAL A 118 -12.62 -2.44 24.72
CA VAL A 118 -13.10 -3.11 25.94
C VAL A 118 -12.70 -2.27 27.16
N GLY A 119 -13.61 -2.14 28.13
CA GLY A 119 -13.41 -1.37 29.36
C GLY A 119 -13.68 0.14 29.21
N LYS A 120 -13.82 0.84 30.33
CA LYS A 120 -14.23 2.27 30.38
C LYS A 120 -13.30 3.23 29.63
N ARG A 121 -12.04 2.83 29.37
CA ARG A 121 -11.04 3.65 28.67
C ARG A 121 -10.24 2.88 27.60
N GLY A 122 -10.66 1.66 27.25
CA GLY A 122 -9.86 0.75 26.41
C GLY A 122 -8.72 0.08 27.19
N GLU A 123 -8.56 -1.23 26.97
CA GLU A 123 -7.43 -2.00 27.49
C GLU A 123 -6.25 -1.95 26.51
N GLU A 124 -5.04 -1.85 27.04
CA GLU A 124 -3.81 -1.85 26.24
C GLU A 124 -3.26 -3.27 26.10
N LEU A 125 -3.30 -3.79 24.88
CA LEU A 125 -2.61 -5.01 24.49
C LEU A 125 -1.21 -4.64 24.01
N ARG A 126 -0.21 -5.40 24.44
CA ARG A 126 1.19 -5.20 24.07
C ARG A 126 1.75 -6.51 23.55
N TRP A 127 2.44 -6.46 22.42
CA TRP A 127 3.13 -7.63 21.88
C TRP A 127 4.48 -7.26 21.28
N PRO A 128 5.49 -8.14 21.40
CA PRO A 128 6.77 -7.93 20.75
C PRO A 128 6.60 -8.05 19.23
N CYS A 129 7.22 -7.14 18.49
CA CYS A 129 7.30 -7.22 17.04
C CYS A 129 8.37 -8.24 16.68
N THR A 130 7.92 -9.39 16.17
CA THR A 130 8.78 -10.51 15.82
C THR A 130 8.64 -10.86 14.36
N TRP A 131 9.76 -10.91 13.65
CA TRP A 131 9.81 -11.36 12.27
C TRP A 131 10.62 -12.64 12.22
N ASN A 132 9.98 -13.76 11.84
CA ASN A 132 10.60 -15.09 11.79
C ASN A 132 11.24 -15.48 13.14
N GLY A 133 10.54 -15.18 14.24
CA GLY A 133 11.02 -15.44 15.60
C GLY A 133 12.07 -14.44 16.13
N ILE A 134 12.55 -13.51 15.30
CA ILE A 134 13.55 -12.51 15.69
C ILE A 134 12.84 -11.21 16.04
N ARG A 135 13.12 -10.65 17.22
CA ARG A 135 12.60 -9.36 17.64
C ARG A 135 13.20 -8.23 16.80
N ARG A 136 12.34 -7.36 16.28
CA ARG A 136 12.72 -6.23 15.40
C ARG A 136 11.94 -4.98 15.80
N PRO A 137 12.45 -3.78 15.48
CA PRO A 137 11.65 -2.57 15.61
C PRO A 137 10.35 -2.69 14.80
N CYS A 138 9.25 -2.25 15.39
CA CYS A 138 7.92 -2.34 14.82
C CYS A 138 7.72 -1.36 13.66
N TYR A 139 8.28 -0.15 13.79
CA TYR A 139 7.89 1.00 12.99
C TYR A 139 9.08 1.61 12.26
N LEU A 140 8.83 2.08 11.04
CA LEU A 140 9.79 2.81 10.21
C LEU A 140 9.61 4.32 10.32
N PHE A 141 8.37 4.79 10.52
CA PHE A 141 8.02 6.21 10.62
C PHE A 141 6.66 6.40 11.29
N ALA A 142 6.41 7.58 11.85
CA ALA A 142 5.09 7.98 12.36
C ALA A 142 4.23 8.55 11.21
N ARG A 143 2.90 8.49 11.32
CA ARG A 143 2.00 8.87 10.20
C ARG A 143 1.00 10.00 10.44
N LYS A 144 0.92 10.57 11.65
CA LYS A 144 -0.05 11.65 11.94
C LYS A 144 0.63 12.93 12.39
N PHE A 145 0.90 13.80 11.42
CA PHE A 145 1.56 15.07 11.63
C PHE A 145 0.66 16.23 11.20
N HIS A 146 0.80 17.35 11.90
CA HIS A 146 0.18 18.61 11.52
C HIS A 146 0.99 19.27 10.39
N SER A 147 0.37 20.10 9.55
CA SER A 147 1.01 20.71 8.38
C SER A 147 2.24 21.57 8.73
N ASP A 148 2.27 22.17 9.92
CA ASP A 148 3.41 22.94 10.45
C ASP A 148 4.71 22.11 10.62
N SER A 149 4.62 20.78 10.62
CA SER A 149 5.75 19.88 10.85
C SER A 149 6.66 19.67 9.64
N VAL A 150 6.17 19.94 8.42
CA VAL A 150 6.82 19.53 7.16
C VAL A 150 8.26 20.01 7.10
N ASN A 151 8.50 21.29 7.35
CA ASN A 151 9.85 21.88 7.31
C ASN A 151 10.79 21.26 8.35
N LYS A 152 10.27 20.90 9.53
CA LYS A 152 11.09 20.28 10.57
C LYS A 152 11.45 18.84 10.21
N LEU A 153 10.50 18.10 9.65
CA LEU A 153 10.73 16.74 9.16
C LEU A 153 11.79 16.72 8.06
N VAL A 154 11.63 17.56 7.02
CA VAL A 154 12.58 17.67 5.89
C VAL A 154 14.00 17.99 6.37
N ARG A 155 14.16 18.87 7.37
CA ARG A 155 15.49 19.20 7.93
C ARG A 155 16.11 18.07 8.75
N LEU A 156 15.29 17.24 9.41
CA LEU A 156 15.78 16.18 10.29
C LEU A 156 16.06 14.87 9.55
N PHE A 157 15.35 14.58 8.45
CA PHE A 157 15.50 13.33 7.70
C PHE A 157 16.94 13.07 7.20
N PRO A 158 17.67 14.03 6.60
CA PRO A 158 19.04 13.80 6.14
C PRO A 158 20.01 13.41 7.26
N ASN A 159 19.83 13.98 8.46
CA ASN A 159 20.62 13.67 9.65
C ASN A 159 20.18 12.36 10.33
N TYR A 160 19.02 11.84 9.94
CA TYR A 160 18.47 10.58 10.39
C TYR A 160 18.89 9.41 9.47
N THR A 161 19.17 9.66 8.18
CA THR A 161 19.46 8.63 7.15
C THR A 161 20.89 8.67 6.58
N SER A 162 21.85 9.29 7.26
CA SER A 162 23.15 9.68 6.67
C SER A 162 24.04 8.49 6.23
N THR A 163 23.86 8.00 5.01
CA THR A 163 24.85 7.28 4.18
C THR A 163 24.42 7.31 2.71
N VAL A 164 24.67 8.39 1.96
CA VAL A 164 25.03 8.37 0.51
C VAL A 164 25.69 9.73 0.15
N PRO A 165 26.89 9.76 -0.46
CA PRO A 165 27.48 10.98 -0.99
C PRO A 165 27.05 11.26 -2.44
N GLY A 166 26.78 12.54 -2.72
CA GLY A 166 27.03 13.24 -4.00
C GLY A 166 26.20 12.86 -5.23
N VAL A 167 25.38 13.79 -5.72
CA VAL A 167 24.95 13.82 -7.12
C VAL A 167 24.93 15.27 -7.61
N GLU A 168 25.66 15.54 -8.70
CA GLU A 168 25.64 16.82 -9.41
C GLU A 168 24.30 17.06 -10.12
N ALA A 169 23.78 18.28 -9.97
CA ALA A 169 22.53 18.70 -10.58
C ALA A 169 22.78 19.21 -12.00
N ASN A 170 22.69 18.35 -13.00
CA ASN A 170 22.45 18.82 -14.36
C ASN A 170 21.72 17.78 -15.23
N LYS A 171 20.39 17.77 -15.12
CA LYS A 171 19.35 17.25 -16.02
C LYS A 171 17.99 17.50 -15.37
N ASN A 172 16.88 17.37 -16.10
CA ASN A 172 15.50 17.43 -15.60
C ASN A 172 15.25 16.35 -14.52
N CYS A 173 15.81 16.54 -13.32
CA CYS A 173 15.75 15.63 -12.20
C CYS A 173 14.61 16.08 -11.30
N ILE A 174 13.45 15.47 -11.47
CA ILE A 174 12.36 15.61 -10.51
C ILE A 174 12.57 14.53 -9.45
N ALA A 175 12.90 14.96 -8.23
CA ALA A 175 13.37 14.06 -7.18
C ALA A 175 12.34 12.99 -6.81
N ASP A 176 11.05 13.30 -6.85
CA ASP A 176 9.94 12.36 -6.64
C ASP A 176 9.86 11.26 -7.71
N GLU A 177 10.28 11.55 -8.95
CA GLU A 177 10.31 10.57 -10.04
C GLU A 177 11.59 9.74 -10.08
N HIS A 178 12.73 10.34 -9.73
CA HIS A 178 14.05 9.73 -9.97
C HIS A 178 14.74 9.20 -8.72
N TYR A 179 14.42 9.71 -7.52
CA TYR A 179 15.12 9.34 -6.30
C TYR A 179 14.95 7.86 -5.95
N LEU A 180 13.72 7.37 -5.80
CA LEU A 180 13.47 6.00 -5.34
C LEU A 180 14.06 4.94 -6.30
N PRO A 181 13.82 4.99 -7.62
CA PRO A 181 14.42 4.02 -8.54
C PRO A 181 15.96 4.06 -8.50
N THR A 182 16.55 5.25 -8.47
CA THR A 182 18.02 5.41 -8.44
C THR A 182 18.60 4.89 -7.13
N PHE A 183 18.00 5.24 -6.00
CA PHE A 183 18.44 4.83 -4.66
C PHE A 183 18.42 3.32 -4.50
N PHE A 184 17.33 2.66 -4.91
CA PHE A 184 17.27 1.20 -4.85
C PHE A 184 18.21 0.53 -5.85
N HIS A 185 18.42 1.10 -7.03
CA HIS A 185 19.41 0.57 -7.98
C HIS A 185 20.84 0.62 -7.41
N MET A 186 21.18 1.68 -6.66
CA MET A 186 22.48 1.81 -6.01
C MET A 186 22.65 0.83 -4.84
N LEU A 187 21.60 0.60 -4.06
CA LEU A 187 21.68 -0.26 -2.86
C LEU A 187 21.50 -1.75 -3.17
N ASP A 188 20.62 -2.08 -4.10
CA ASP A 188 20.22 -3.44 -4.42
C ASP A 188 19.82 -3.55 -5.90
N PRO A 189 20.79 -3.51 -6.84
CA PRO A 189 20.52 -3.54 -8.27
C PRO A 189 19.84 -4.84 -8.74
N GLY A 190 19.94 -5.91 -7.94
CA GLY A 190 19.34 -7.23 -8.22
C GLY A 190 17.99 -7.49 -7.55
N GLY A 191 17.66 -6.75 -6.48
CA GLY A 191 16.40 -6.91 -5.75
C GLY A 191 15.23 -6.09 -6.28
N ILE A 192 15.48 -5.18 -7.23
CA ILE A 192 14.42 -4.46 -7.93
C ILE A 192 14.17 -5.05 -9.33
N SER A 193 12.91 -5.10 -9.72
CA SER A 193 12.51 -5.52 -11.06
C SER A 193 12.84 -4.48 -12.14
N ASN A 194 13.26 -3.25 -11.84
CA ASN A 194 13.38 -2.15 -12.84
C ASN A 194 12.09 -1.83 -13.64
N TRP A 195 10.95 -2.42 -13.31
CA TRP A 195 9.62 -2.07 -13.84
C TRP A 195 8.57 -2.03 -12.73
N SER A 196 7.49 -1.29 -12.96
CA SER A 196 6.33 -1.23 -12.06
C SER A 196 5.27 -2.26 -12.45
N VAL A 197 4.53 -2.76 -11.47
CA VAL A 197 3.37 -3.64 -11.71
C VAL A 197 2.15 -2.90 -12.28
N THR A 198 2.25 -1.59 -12.51
CA THR A 198 1.17 -0.78 -13.04
C THR A 198 1.38 -0.49 -14.52
N TYR A 199 0.38 -0.81 -15.33
CA TYR A 199 0.37 -0.44 -16.74
C TYR A 199 0.10 1.06 -16.89
N VAL A 200 0.89 1.73 -17.72
CA VAL A 200 0.79 3.15 -18.00
C VAL A 200 0.80 3.37 -19.50
N ASP A 201 -0.25 4.00 -20.03
CA ASP A 201 -0.42 4.21 -21.46
C ASP A 201 0.00 5.63 -21.85
N TRP A 202 1.13 5.69 -22.54
CA TRP A 202 1.72 6.91 -23.08
C TRP A 202 1.43 7.11 -24.58
N SER A 203 0.52 6.33 -25.18
CA SER A 203 0.20 6.41 -26.61
C SER A 203 -0.23 7.82 -27.05
N GLU A 204 -0.83 8.62 -26.16
CA GLU A 204 -1.25 9.99 -26.44
C GLU A 204 -0.09 11.01 -26.49
N ARG A 205 1.13 10.62 -26.06
CA ARG A 205 2.33 11.49 -26.01
C ARG A 205 2.10 12.85 -25.33
N ARG A 206 1.27 12.85 -24.29
CA ARG A 206 0.98 14.01 -23.45
C ARG A 206 1.88 13.98 -22.21
N TRP A 207 1.95 15.12 -21.52
CA TRP A 207 2.69 15.25 -20.25
C TRP A 207 2.15 14.32 -19.15
N HIS A 208 0.90 13.89 -19.26
CA HIS A 208 0.30 12.89 -18.40
C HIS A 208 -0.18 11.69 -19.21
N PRO A 209 -0.12 10.48 -18.63
CA PRO A 209 -0.58 9.28 -19.32
C PRO A 209 -2.10 9.30 -19.53
N LYS A 210 -2.58 8.47 -20.45
CA LYS A 210 -4.01 8.36 -20.77
C LYS A 210 -4.83 8.00 -19.53
N THR A 211 -5.99 8.62 -19.39
CA THR A 211 -6.98 8.30 -18.35
C THR A 211 -8.08 7.42 -18.93
N TYR A 212 -8.25 6.21 -18.42
CA TYR A 212 -9.33 5.31 -18.83
C TYR A 212 -10.66 5.70 -18.17
N ARG A 213 -11.73 5.74 -18.96
CA ARG A 213 -13.12 5.88 -18.49
C ARG A 213 -13.79 4.52 -18.40
N ALA A 214 -14.98 4.48 -17.80
CA ALA A 214 -15.75 3.25 -17.68
C ALA A 214 -15.98 2.54 -19.03
N ARG A 215 -16.18 3.29 -20.12
CA ARG A 215 -16.36 2.73 -21.47
C ARG A 215 -15.12 2.00 -22.01
N ASP A 216 -13.93 2.41 -21.59
CA ASP A 216 -12.65 1.86 -22.09
C ASP A 216 -12.30 0.52 -21.42
N ILE A 217 -12.96 0.21 -20.31
CA ILE A 217 -12.67 -0.97 -19.48
C ILE A 217 -13.53 -2.15 -19.95
N SER A 218 -12.89 -3.26 -20.26
CA SER A 218 -13.54 -4.53 -20.60
C SER A 218 -12.70 -5.70 -20.08
N LEU A 219 -13.29 -6.90 -19.98
CA LEU A 219 -12.52 -8.09 -19.62
C LEU A 219 -11.36 -8.32 -20.60
N LYS A 220 -11.59 -8.08 -21.89
CA LYS A 220 -10.55 -8.14 -22.94
C LYS A 220 -9.42 -7.15 -22.68
N PHE A 221 -9.75 -5.90 -22.35
CA PHE A 221 -8.75 -4.89 -22.00
C PHE A 221 -7.91 -5.33 -20.79
N LEU A 222 -8.56 -5.80 -19.71
CA LEU A 222 -7.86 -6.28 -18.51
C LEU A 222 -6.95 -7.48 -18.83
N LYS A 223 -7.42 -8.42 -19.66
CA LYS A 223 -6.59 -9.56 -20.11
C LYS A 223 -5.38 -9.11 -20.91
N ASN A 224 -5.55 -8.18 -21.83
CA ASN A 224 -4.43 -7.69 -22.65
C ASN A 224 -3.33 -7.06 -21.78
N ILE A 225 -3.67 -6.13 -20.89
CA ILE A 225 -2.65 -5.44 -20.07
C ILE A 225 -1.93 -6.39 -19.11
N THR A 226 -2.57 -7.50 -18.73
CA THR A 226 -2.03 -8.48 -17.78
C THR A 226 -1.44 -9.71 -18.46
N SER A 227 -1.47 -9.78 -19.79
CA SER A 227 -0.70 -10.75 -20.58
C SER A 227 0.62 -10.20 -21.09
N ASP A 228 0.79 -8.87 -21.06
CA ASP A 228 2.01 -8.22 -21.53
C ASP A 228 3.22 -8.62 -20.68
N ASP A 229 4.20 -9.24 -21.31
CA ASP A 229 5.43 -9.73 -20.70
C ASP A 229 6.68 -8.94 -21.14
N VAL A 230 6.46 -7.81 -21.82
CA VAL A 230 7.48 -6.83 -22.22
C VAL A 230 7.09 -5.46 -21.68
N SER A 231 7.99 -4.84 -20.93
CA SER A 231 7.84 -3.46 -20.48
C SER A 231 8.47 -2.51 -21.49
N VAL A 232 7.73 -1.46 -21.86
CA VAL A 232 8.19 -0.39 -22.75
C VAL A 232 8.47 0.88 -21.93
N HIS A 233 9.67 1.44 -22.08
CA HIS A 233 10.06 2.70 -21.48
C HIS A 233 10.48 3.69 -22.56
N VAL A 234 9.91 4.89 -22.55
CA VAL A 234 10.28 5.96 -23.49
C VAL A 234 11.27 6.88 -22.81
N THR A 235 12.48 6.97 -23.33
CA THR A 235 13.52 7.86 -22.79
C THR A 235 13.26 9.32 -23.15
N SER A 236 13.88 10.24 -22.43
CA SER A 236 13.91 11.67 -22.80
C SER A 236 14.97 12.00 -23.85
N VAL A 237 15.68 10.99 -24.40
CA VAL A 237 16.76 11.17 -25.36
C VAL A 237 16.18 11.27 -26.78
N GLY A 238 16.55 12.31 -27.51
CA GLY A 238 16.11 12.57 -28.88
C GLY A 238 14.78 13.37 -28.99
N LYS A 239 14.46 13.86 -30.19
CA LYS A 239 13.31 14.77 -30.43
C LYS A 239 11.93 14.15 -30.14
N ARG A 240 11.82 12.81 -29.99
CA ARG A 240 10.57 12.08 -29.72
C ARG A 240 10.69 11.01 -28.64
N GLY A 241 11.85 10.89 -27.99
CA GLY A 241 12.18 9.79 -27.08
C GLY A 241 12.46 8.47 -27.80
N GLU A 242 13.42 7.68 -27.29
CA GLU A 242 13.68 6.32 -27.77
C GLU A 242 12.88 5.30 -26.95
N GLU A 243 12.28 4.32 -27.62
CA GLU A 243 11.57 3.22 -26.95
C GLU A 243 12.54 2.10 -26.57
N LEU A 244 12.76 1.94 -25.26
CA LEU A 244 13.44 0.79 -24.70
C LEU A 244 12.43 -0.31 -24.37
N ARG A 245 12.74 -1.54 -24.73
CA ARG A 245 11.89 -2.72 -24.50
C ARG A 245 12.65 -3.75 -23.69
N TRP A 246 12.06 -4.22 -22.59
CA TRP A 246 12.67 -5.18 -21.69
C TRP A 246 11.70 -6.31 -21.36
N PRO A 247 12.12 -7.59 -21.45
CA PRO A 247 11.28 -8.68 -20.97
C PRO A 247 11.14 -8.61 -19.45
N CYS A 248 9.92 -8.84 -18.95
CA CYS A 248 9.67 -8.88 -17.52
C CYS A 248 10.05 -10.26 -16.96
N THR A 249 11.26 -10.35 -16.42
CA THR A 249 11.82 -11.60 -15.89
C THR A 249 12.07 -11.49 -14.39
N TRP A 250 11.43 -12.35 -13.61
CA TRP A 250 11.65 -12.45 -12.17
C TRP A 250 12.35 -13.78 -11.86
N ASN A 251 13.55 -13.73 -11.28
CA ASN A 251 14.40 -14.90 -11.03
C ASN A 251 14.60 -15.79 -12.28
N GLY A 252 14.83 -15.16 -13.45
CA GLY A 252 15.02 -15.86 -14.73
C GLY A 252 13.74 -16.39 -15.38
N ILE A 253 12.59 -16.29 -14.73
CA ILE A 253 11.29 -16.74 -15.28
C ILE A 253 10.55 -15.54 -15.84
N ARG A 254 10.10 -15.65 -17.11
CA ARG A 254 9.28 -14.63 -17.74
C ARG A 254 7.89 -14.58 -17.10
N ARG A 255 7.42 -13.38 -16.79
CA ARG A 255 6.14 -13.13 -16.11
C ARG A 255 5.44 -11.93 -16.75
N PRO A 256 4.11 -11.85 -16.65
CA PRO A 256 3.42 -10.62 -16.98
C PRO A 256 3.94 -9.43 -16.17
N CYS A 257 4.19 -8.33 -16.85
CA CYS A 257 4.73 -7.10 -16.27
C CYS A 257 3.72 -6.47 -15.31
N TYR A 258 2.47 -6.39 -15.73
CA TYR A 258 1.46 -5.54 -15.11
C TYR A 258 0.32 -6.34 -14.49
N LEU A 259 -0.23 -5.80 -13.40
CA LEU A 259 -1.39 -6.34 -12.70
C LEU A 259 -2.65 -5.49 -12.93
N PHE A 260 -2.49 -4.17 -13.08
CA PHE A 260 -3.59 -3.23 -13.31
C PHE A 260 -3.07 -1.95 -13.96
N ALA A 261 -3.94 -1.18 -14.62
CA ALA A 261 -3.57 0.13 -15.16
C ALA A 261 -3.58 1.22 -14.08
N ARG A 262 -2.78 2.27 -14.25
CA ARG A 262 -2.59 3.29 -13.19
C ARG A 262 -3.68 4.36 -13.14
N LYS A 263 -4.20 4.80 -14.29
CA LYS A 263 -4.96 6.07 -14.39
C LYS A 263 -6.38 5.84 -14.87
N PHE A 264 -7.31 5.81 -13.92
CA PHE A 264 -8.74 5.67 -14.17
C PHE A 264 -9.50 6.93 -13.75
N HIS A 265 -10.54 7.26 -14.49
CA HIS A 265 -11.53 8.26 -14.10
C HIS A 265 -12.46 7.67 -13.03
N SER A 266 -13.03 8.51 -12.16
CA SER A 266 -13.83 8.07 -10.99
C SER A 266 -15.06 7.23 -11.36
N ASP A 267 -15.65 7.45 -12.53
CA ASP A 267 -16.75 6.65 -13.10
C ASP A 267 -16.42 5.16 -13.32
N SER A 268 -15.13 4.81 -13.34
CA SER A 268 -14.63 3.48 -13.65
C SER A 268 -14.70 2.51 -12.47
N VAL A 269 -14.78 3.01 -11.24
CA VAL A 269 -14.66 2.22 -10.01
C VAL A 269 -15.64 1.04 -9.98
N ASN A 270 -16.93 1.29 -10.23
CA ASN A 270 -17.94 0.23 -10.19
C ASN A 270 -17.71 -0.86 -11.25
N LYS A 271 -17.20 -0.48 -12.43
CA LYS A 271 -16.93 -1.43 -13.51
C LYS A 271 -15.70 -2.29 -13.19
N LEU A 272 -14.65 -1.67 -12.63
CA LEU A 272 -13.46 -2.37 -12.16
C LEU A 272 -13.80 -3.40 -11.07
N VAL A 273 -14.52 -2.97 -10.02
CA VAL A 273 -14.94 -3.87 -8.91
C VAL A 273 -15.76 -5.06 -9.42
N ARG A 274 -16.58 -4.89 -10.46
CA ARG A 274 -17.37 -5.97 -11.05
C ARG A 274 -16.55 -6.93 -11.91
N LEU A 275 -15.54 -6.43 -12.62
CA LEU A 275 -14.80 -7.21 -13.62
C LEU A 275 -13.56 -7.91 -13.06
N PHE A 276 -12.88 -7.33 -12.07
CA PHE A 276 -11.63 -7.88 -11.55
C PHE A 276 -11.75 -9.30 -10.99
N PRO A 277 -12.77 -9.65 -10.18
CA PRO A 277 -12.84 -11.01 -9.61
C PRO A 277 -13.13 -12.11 -10.65
N ASN A 278 -13.87 -11.77 -11.70
CA ASN A 278 -14.12 -12.68 -12.83
C ASN A 278 -12.89 -12.84 -13.73
N TYR A 279 -12.00 -11.86 -13.72
CA TYR A 279 -10.75 -11.88 -14.47
C TYR A 279 -9.68 -12.75 -13.80
N THR A 280 -9.49 -12.62 -12.49
CA THR A 280 -8.46 -13.36 -11.72
C THR A 280 -8.76 -14.84 -11.57
N SER A 281 -10.03 -15.24 -11.49
CA SER A 281 -10.47 -16.64 -11.48
C SER A 281 -10.15 -17.42 -12.76
N THR A 282 -9.72 -16.76 -13.84
CA THR A 282 -9.29 -17.41 -15.10
C THR A 282 -7.78 -17.31 -15.37
N VAL A 283 -7.00 -16.66 -14.51
CA VAL A 283 -5.59 -16.32 -14.77
C VAL A 283 -4.63 -16.82 -13.68
N VAL A 284 -5.14 -17.20 -12.50
CA VAL A 284 -4.34 -17.80 -11.41
C VAL A 284 -4.34 -19.32 -11.51
#